data_AF-A0A2V9GWZ6-F1
#
_entry.id   AF-A0A2V9GWZ6-F1
#
_cell.length_a   1.000
_cell.length_b   1.000
_cell.length_c   1.000
_cell.angle_alpha   90.00
_cell.angle_beta   90.00
_cell.angle_gamma   90.00
#
_symmetry.space_group_name_H-M   'P 1'
#
loop_
_entity.id
_entity.type
_entity.pdbx_description
1 polymer ?
#
loop_
_entity_poly.entity_id
_entity_poly.type
_entity_poly.pdbx_seq_one_letter_code
_entity_poly.pdbx_strand_id
1 'polypeptide(L)'
;MFLDYYRLREQPFGVTPDPRFLYFSPAHREALASLFYGIDAGRGFLALIAEPGMGKTTLLFQLLKRLKGSVRSAFLFQTQCDSHELLRYLLEALGLDGRGQDLVQMHAQLNEFLYSEAVAGRRVAVFIDEAQNLSDAVLETVRLLTDFEAADRKLLQIVLAGQPELAHRLMRPGLAQLRQRISVVAGLERLPAAETFRYVNHRLQVAGYDGPELFAPAALTLIAERSEGIPRNINNICFNAMSLGCVMGCEKIEAKVVEETLHDLSLESLVQKPKMAPAPAIGPSLRHAARIYYSWMQVHLFGRRAFLAAVVAALLACLAIYVGARSGASTTHPSSQAIPRNSSSAEGTPSLESQSAETIPAAYSGAQPQAPAQTELHADSGSSLTYVVQPNDTLRDLCQSIVGRYDAVVLEKVRKLNPDLKNPNRIEAGQEIHLPLSLSD
;
A
#
# COMPACT_ATOMS: atom_id res chain seq x y z
N MET A 1 -25.20 1.17 -15.32
CA MET A 1 -26.54 1.71 -14.98
C MET A 1 -26.43 3.11 -14.37
N PHE A 2 -26.07 3.30 -13.09
CA PHE A 2 -25.99 4.68 -12.58
C PHE A 2 -24.80 5.48 -13.15
N LEU A 3 -23.70 4.82 -13.51
CA LEU A 3 -22.58 5.49 -14.17
C LEU A 3 -23.02 6.13 -15.48
N ASP A 4 -23.78 5.40 -16.30
CA ASP A 4 -24.33 5.91 -17.57
C ASP A 4 -25.34 7.03 -17.32
N TYR A 5 -26.21 6.85 -16.31
CA TYR A 5 -27.25 7.83 -15.93
C TYR A 5 -26.64 9.18 -15.52
N TYR A 6 -25.61 9.16 -14.67
CA TYR A 6 -24.90 10.37 -14.21
C TYR A 6 -23.70 10.73 -15.08
N ARG A 7 -23.50 10.05 -16.22
CA ARG A 7 -22.41 10.30 -17.18
C ARG A 7 -21.00 10.22 -16.58
N LEU A 8 -20.78 9.26 -15.69
CA LEU A 8 -19.49 8.99 -15.06
C LEU A 8 -18.70 7.96 -15.87
N ARG A 9 -17.37 8.13 -15.94
CA ARG A 9 -16.48 7.17 -16.62
C ARG A 9 -16.19 5.94 -15.78
N GLU A 10 -16.08 6.12 -14.47
CA GLU A 10 -15.77 5.06 -13.52
C GLU A 10 -16.48 5.29 -12.18
N GLN A 11 -16.42 4.32 -11.27
CA GLN A 11 -17.11 4.37 -9.99
C GLN A 11 -16.48 5.38 -9.02
N PRO A 12 -17.13 6.54 -8.72
CA PRO A 12 -16.53 7.54 -7.84
C PRO A 12 -16.37 7.05 -6.41
N PHE A 13 -17.24 6.18 -5.88
CA PHE A 13 -17.28 5.82 -4.46
C PHE A 13 -17.02 4.33 -4.21
N GLY A 14 -16.05 3.76 -4.94
CA GLY A 14 -15.66 2.36 -4.80
C GLY A 14 -14.97 2.02 -3.46
N VAL A 15 -15.00 0.74 -3.10
CA VAL A 15 -14.38 0.17 -1.88
C VAL A 15 -12.88 -0.13 -2.05
N THR A 16 -12.40 -0.28 -3.28
CA THR A 16 -11.01 -0.60 -3.56
C THR A 16 -10.13 0.64 -3.37
N PRO A 17 -9.01 0.55 -2.62
CA PRO A 17 -8.05 1.63 -2.50
C PRO A 17 -7.45 1.97 -3.87
N ASP A 18 -7.78 3.14 -4.41
CA ASP A 18 -7.13 3.72 -5.59
C ASP A 18 -6.48 5.06 -5.20
N PRO A 19 -5.14 5.17 -5.31
CA PRO A 19 -4.42 6.39 -4.98
C PRO A 19 -4.93 7.65 -5.71
N ARG A 20 -5.52 7.52 -6.92
CA ARG A 20 -6.07 8.65 -7.70
C ARG A 20 -7.24 9.34 -7.00
N PHE A 21 -7.99 8.61 -6.19
CA PHE A 21 -9.15 9.11 -5.44
C PHE A 21 -8.77 9.64 -4.05
N LEU A 22 -7.47 9.67 -3.70
CA LEU A 22 -7.04 10.22 -2.43
C LEU A 22 -7.17 11.75 -2.44
N TYR A 23 -8.11 12.25 -1.64
CA TYR A 23 -8.22 13.67 -1.36
C TYR A 23 -7.17 14.09 -0.33
N PHE A 24 -6.26 14.98 -0.74
CA PHE A 24 -5.22 15.52 0.13
C PHE A 24 -5.74 16.66 1.01
N SER A 25 -6.45 16.32 2.09
CA SER A 25 -6.74 17.27 3.17
C SER A 25 -5.46 17.83 3.81
N PRO A 26 -5.53 18.96 4.55
CA PRO A 26 -4.39 19.45 5.32
C PRO A 26 -3.75 18.36 6.19
N ALA A 27 -4.56 17.59 6.93
CA ALA A 27 -4.08 16.48 7.75
C ALA A 27 -3.38 15.37 6.94
N HIS A 28 -3.92 15.00 5.76
CA HIS A 28 -3.26 14.02 4.88
C HIS A 28 -1.92 14.53 4.34
N ARG A 29 -1.84 15.82 4.00
CA ARG A 29 -0.60 16.45 3.51
C ARG A 29 0.46 16.48 4.60
N GLU A 30 0.06 16.87 5.82
CA GLU A 30 0.94 16.90 6.98
C GLU A 30 1.45 15.50 7.34
N ALA A 31 0.56 14.51 7.39
CA ALA A 31 0.93 13.12 7.67
C ALA A 31 1.89 12.57 6.60
N LEU A 32 1.59 12.79 5.31
CA LEU A 32 2.46 12.36 4.22
C LEU A 32 3.83 13.05 4.28
N ALA A 33 3.87 14.36 4.55
CA ALA A 33 5.11 15.12 4.66
C ALA A 33 5.95 14.65 5.85
N SER A 34 5.33 14.45 7.02
CA SER A 34 5.99 13.95 8.23
C SER A 34 6.61 12.57 8.00
N LEU A 35 5.86 11.65 7.39
CA LEU A 35 6.36 10.31 7.08
C LEU A 35 7.49 10.35 6.04
N PHE A 36 7.32 11.12 4.96
CA PHE A 36 8.34 11.27 3.93
C PHE A 36 9.64 11.85 4.51
N TYR A 37 9.55 12.94 5.27
CA TYR A 37 10.71 13.58 5.89
C TYR A 37 11.37 12.66 6.92
N GLY A 38 10.60 11.93 7.73
CA GLY A 38 11.18 11.00 8.70
C GLY A 38 11.96 9.85 8.04
N ILE A 39 11.47 9.33 6.91
CA ILE A 39 12.19 8.32 6.11
C ILE A 39 13.44 8.92 5.47
N ASP A 40 13.34 10.10 4.86
CA ASP A 40 14.47 10.74 4.17
C ASP A 40 15.57 11.17 5.15
N ALA A 41 15.19 11.70 6.32
CA ALA A 41 16.10 12.06 7.40
C ALA A 41 16.62 10.84 8.20
N GLY A 42 16.26 9.62 7.81
CA GLY A 42 16.77 8.39 8.41
C GLY A 42 16.38 8.19 9.88
N ARG A 43 15.21 8.68 10.30
CA ARG A 43 14.78 8.70 11.71
C ARG A 43 14.45 7.32 12.30
N GLY A 44 14.50 6.27 11.48
CA GLY A 44 14.45 4.87 11.89
C GLY A 44 13.02 4.38 12.11
N PHE A 45 12.25 5.00 12.98
CA PHE A 45 10.93 4.49 13.35
C PHE A 45 9.84 5.57 13.35
N LEU A 46 8.74 5.30 12.64
CA LEU A 46 7.62 6.20 12.44
C LEU A 46 6.29 5.46 12.69
N ALA A 47 5.27 6.20 13.13
CA ALA A 47 3.92 5.67 13.32
C ALA A 47 2.87 6.54 12.59
N LEU A 48 1.88 5.89 11.98
CA LEU A 48 0.70 6.49 11.39
C LEU A 48 -0.55 5.93 12.09
N ILE A 49 -1.24 6.77 12.86
CA ILE A 49 -2.44 6.38 13.61
C ILE A 49 -3.66 7.06 13.01
N ALA A 50 -4.69 6.28 12.71
CA ALA A 50 -5.97 6.83 12.32
C ALA A 50 -7.12 5.85 12.53
N GLU A 51 -8.33 6.38 12.63
CA GLU A 51 -9.54 5.58 12.67
C GLU A 51 -9.70 4.67 11.44
N PRO A 52 -10.46 3.57 11.54
CA PRO A 52 -10.82 2.74 10.40
C PRO A 52 -11.47 3.56 9.28
N GLY A 53 -11.01 3.35 8.04
CA GLY A 53 -11.62 4.00 6.87
C GLY A 53 -11.16 5.42 6.57
N MET A 54 -10.13 5.93 7.28
CA MET A 54 -9.50 7.24 7.03
C MET A 54 -8.53 7.29 5.84
N GLY A 55 -8.29 6.17 5.15
CA GLY A 55 -7.38 6.16 4.00
C GLY A 55 -5.90 5.96 4.33
N LYS A 56 -5.56 5.42 5.51
CA LYS A 56 -4.18 5.05 5.91
C LYS A 56 -3.44 4.29 4.82
N THR A 57 -3.97 3.14 4.40
CA THR A 57 -3.39 2.29 3.36
C THR A 57 -3.19 3.04 2.04
N THR A 58 -4.18 3.85 1.63
CA THR A 58 -4.09 4.67 0.41
C THR A 58 -2.98 5.72 0.52
N LEU A 59 -2.81 6.35 1.68
CA LEU A 59 -1.73 7.32 1.93
C LEU A 59 -0.36 6.64 1.91
N LEU A 60 -0.23 5.44 2.50
CA LEU A 60 1.01 4.68 2.43
C LEU A 60 1.37 4.27 1.01
N PHE A 61 0.41 3.88 0.18
CA PHE A 61 0.68 3.60 -1.25
C PHE A 61 1.12 4.86 -2.01
N GLN A 62 0.56 6.03 -1.69
CA GLN A 62 1.04 7.29 -2.25
C GLN A 62 2.48 7.61 -1.81
N LEU A 63 2.80 7.34 -0.54
CA LEU A 63 4.16 7.48 -0.03
C LEU A 63 5.13 6.54 -0.75
N LEU A 64 4.79 5.26 -0.88
CA LEU A 64 5.57 4.28 -1.66
C LEU A 64 5.81 4.74 -3.10
N LYS A 65 4.78 5.28 -3.76
CA LYS A 65 4.92 5.81 -5.13
C LYS A 65 5.93 6.96 -5.18
N ARG A 66 5.93 7.83 -4.17
CA ARG A 66 6.87 8.96 -4.05
C ARG A 66 8.31 8.53 -3.73
N LEU A 67 8.48 7.44 -2.99
CA LEU A 67 9.79 6.88 -2.62
C LEU A 67 10.38 5.95 -3.70
N LYS A 68 9.61 5.65 -4.75
CA LYS A 68 10.03 4.76 -5.83
C LYS A 68 11.30 5.27 -6.48
N GLY A 69 12.33 4.42 -6.53
CA GLY A 69 13.62 4.72 -7.15
C GLY A 69 14.70 5.19 -6.18
N SER A 70 14.33 5.75 -5.02
CA SER A 70 15.28 6.18 -3.99
C SER A 70 15.31 5.28 -2.76
N VAL A 71 14.22 4.54 -2.51
CA VAL A 71 14.10 3.64 -1.35
C VAL A 71 13.67 2.25 -1.81
N ARG A 72 14.35 1.23 -1.29
CA ARG A 72 13.92 -0.17 -1.39
C ARG A 72 12.84 -0.41 -0.33
N SER A 73 11.62 -0.72 -0.76
CA SER A 73 10.48 -0.82 0.15
C SER A 73 9.93 -2.24 0.25
N ALA A 74 9.54 -2.64 1.45
CA ALA A 74 8.71 -3.81 1.72
C ALA A 74 7.39 -3.38 2.37
N PHE A 75 6.29 -4.00 1.98
CA PHE A 75 4.97 -3.70 2.53
C PHE A 75 4.31 -4.98 3.04
N LEU A 76 3.97 -4.99 4.33
CA LEU A 76 3.42 -6.15 5.03
C LEU A 76 1.93 -5.90 5.32
N PHE A 77 1.06 -6.73 4.73
CA PHE A 77 -0.39 -6.71 4.96
C PHE A 77 -0.84 -7.71 6.03
N GLN A 78 -0.15 -8.85 6.12
CA GLN A 78 -0.49 -9.91 7.06
C GLN A 78 0.20 -9.67 8.40
N THR A 79 -0.59 -9.21 9.37
CA THR A 79 -0.12 -8.92 10.75
C THR A 79 -0.62 -9.93 11.78
N GLN A 80 -1.35 -10.95 11.36
CA GLN A 80 -1.62 -12.13 12.18
C GLN A 80 -0.50 -13.13 11.93
N CYS A 81 0.62 -12.91 12.60
CA CYS A 81 1.83 -13.70 12.47
C CYS A 81 2.59 -13.75 13.79
N ASP A 82 3.43 -14.76 13.98
CA ASP A 82 4.45 -14.75 15.02
C ASP A 82 5.74 -14.03 14.57
N SER A 83 6.75 -13.99 15.43
CA SER A 83 8.03 -13.33 15.17
C SER A 83 8.81 -13.95 14.00
N HIS A 84 8.73 -15.27 13.85
CA HIS A 84 9.41 -16.01 12.78
C HIS A 84 8.72 -15.76 11.44
N GLU A 85 7.39 -15.84 11.43
CA GLU A 85 6.57 -15.54 10.27
C GLU A 85 6.72 -14.09 9.81
N LEU A 86 6.78 -13.12 10.74
CA LEU A 86 7.00 -11.70 10.40
C LEU A 86 8.33 -11.51 9.67
N LEU A 87 9.41 -12.07 10.22
CA LEU A 87 10.74 -11.90 9.66
C LEU A 87 10.89 -12.60 8.31
N ARG A 88 10.33 -13.82 8.18
CA ARG A 88 10.26 -14.52 6.89
C ARG A 88 9.47 -13.72 5.86
N TYR A 89 8.32 -13.16 6.25
CA TYR A 89 7.50 -12.35 5.35
C TYR A 89 8.23 -11.07 4.92
N LEU A 90 8.97 -10.44 5.84
CA LEU A 90 9.83 -9.30 5.53
C LEU A 90 10.92 -9.64 4.51
N LEU A 91 11.64 -10.75 4.70
CA LEU A 91 12.65 -11.23 3.76
C LEU A 91 12.03 -11.46 2.37
N GLU A 92 10.91 -12.18 2.30
CA GLU A 92 10.20 -12.45 1.04
C GLU A 92 9.76 -11.16 0.35
N ALA A 93 9.25 -10.18 1.11
CA ALA A 93 8.84 -8.87 0.57
C ALA A 93 10.01 -8.03 0.04
N LEU A 94 11.23 -8.23 0.57
CA LEU A 94 12.46 -7.61 0.07
C LEU A 94 13.06 -8.37 -1.13
N GLY A 95 12.59 -9.59 -1.42
CA GLY A 95 13.06 -10.46 -2.49
C GLY A 95 14.13 -11.47 -2.05
N LEU A 96 14.21 -11.77 -0.75
CA LEU A 96 15.14 -12.72 -0.15
C LEU A 96 14.42 -14.03 0.20
N ASP A 97 15.13 -15.16 0.14
CA ASP A 97 14.59 -16.45 0.57
C ASP A 97 14.97 -16.71 2.03
N GLY A 98 13.95 -16.88 2.88
CA GLY A 98 14.07 -17.21 4.30
C GLY A 98 13.51 -18.59 4.65
N ARG A 99 13.24 -19.47 3.68
CA ARG A 99 12.63 -20.78 3.95
C ARG A 99 13.58 -21.71 4.70
N GLY A 100 13.05 -22.37 5.73
CA GLY A 100 13.80 -23.35 6.54
C GLY A 100 14.86 -22.73 7.45
N GLN A 101 14.98 -21.40 7.48
CA GLN A 101 15.91 -20.70 8.36
C GLN A 101 15.30 -20.50 9.76
N ASP A 102 16.17 -20.45 10.77
CA ASP A 102 15.80 -19.95 12.09
C ASP A 102 15.84 -18.40 12.15
N LEU A 103 15.39 -17.83 13.26
CA LEU A 103 15.37 -16.38 13.46
C LEU A 103 16.76 -15.72 13.38
N VAL A 104 17.80 -16.42 13.84
CA VAL A 104 19.17 -15.88 13.87
C VAL A 104 19.73 -15.79 12.46
N GLN A 105 19.52 -16.84 11.67
CA GLN A 105 19.90 -16.89 10.26
C GLN A 105 19.18 -15.81 9.44
N MET A 106 17.87 -15.66 9.63
CA MET A 106 17.10 -14.62 8.95
C MET A 106 17.55 -13.21 9.34
N HIS A 107 17.87 -13.00 10.63
CA HIS A 107 18.37 -11.72 11.12
C HIS A 107 19.74 -11.37 10.53
N ALA A 108 20.64 -12.36 10.44
CA ALA A 108 21.95 -12.19 9.81
C ALA A 108 21.82 -11.86 8.32
N GLN A 109 20.95 -12.57 7.60
CA GLN A 109 20.68 -12.33 6.18
C GLN A 109 20.08 -10.94 5.94
N LEU A 110 19.13 -10.52 6.79
CA LEU A 110 18.57 -9.18 6.72
C LEU A 110 19.66 -8.12 6.95
N ASN A 111 20.53 -8.31 7.95
CA ASN A 111 21.62 -7.38 8.23
C ASN A 111 22.55 -7.20 7.01
N GLU A 112 22.97 -8.30 6.40
CA GLU A 112 23.84 -8.29 5.22
C GLU A 112 23.16 -7.56 4.05
N PHE A 113 21.88 -7.84 3.80
CA PHE A 113 21.10 -7.14 2.79
C PHE A 113 21.03 -5.63 3.06
N LEU A 114 20.67 -5.22 4.28
CA LEU A 114 20.56 -3.81 4.66
C LEU A 114 21.90 -3.07 4.50
N TYR A 115 23.01 -3.73 4.86
CA TYR A 115 24.34 -3.18 4.67
C TYR A 115 24.67 -3.01 3.17
N SER A 116 24.36 -4.00 2.34
CA SER A 116 24.60 -3.92 0.89
C SER A 116 23.81 -2.79 0.21
N GLU A 117 22.56 -2.57 0.61
CA GLU A 117 21.74 -1.46 0.13
C GLU A 117 22.32 -0.11 0.56
N ALA A 118 22.77 -0.02 1.82
CA ALA A 118 23.39 1.19 2.35
C ALA A 118 24.72 1.55 1.67
N VAL A 119 25.55 0.55 1.33
CA VAL A 119 26.78 0.74 0.52
C VAL A 119 26.42 1.22 -0.88
N ALA A 120 25.33 0.72 -1.46
CA ALA A 120 24.82 1.18 -2.75
C ALA A 120 24.08 2.54 -2.68
N GLY A 121 24.11 3.24 -1.54
CA GLY A 121 23.48 4.54 -1.35
C GLY A 121 21.95 4.50 -1.29
N ARG A 122 21.34 3.32 -1.18
CA ARG A 122 19.89 3.15 -1.10
C ARG A 122 19.45 3.00 0.34
N ARG A 123 18.27 3.52 0.65
CA ARG A 123 17.61 3.33 1.94
C ARG A 123 16.64 2.16 1.86
N VAL A 124 16.41 1.48 2.98
CA VAL A 124 15.39 0.43 3.08
C VAL A 124 14.27 0.88 4.01
N ALA A 125 13.02 0.74 3.57
CA ALA A 125 11.84 1.08 4.35
C ALA A 125 10.83 -0.06 4.40
N VAL A 126 10.33 -0.37 5.59
CA VAL A 126 9.32 -1.40 5.83
C VAL A 126 8.05 -0.74 6.31
N PHE A 127 6.95 -1.04 5.63
CA PHE A 127 5.62 -0.56 5.95
C PHE A 127 4.82 -1.72 6.51
N ILE A 128 4.31 -1.58 7.74
CA ILE A 128 3.48 -2.59 8.38
C ILE A 128 2.11 -1.96 8.61
N ASP A 129 1.13 -2.34 7.80
CA ASP A 129 -0.25 -1.86 7.92
C ASP A 129 -1.06 -2.73 8.86
N GLU A 130 -2.14 -2.19 9.44
CA GLU A 130 -2.97 -2.87 10.45
C GLU A 130 -2.16 -3.41 11.65
N ALA A 131 -1.11 -2.68 12.06
CA ALA A 131 -0.17 -3.10 13.10
C ALA A 131 -0.79 -3.27 14.49
N GLN A 132 -2.02 -2.80 14.74
CA GLN A 132 -2.76 -3.13 15.96
C GLN A 132 -3.08 -4.63 16.11
N ASN A 133 -2.94 -5.41 15.05
CA ASN A 133 -3.11 -6.87 15.08
C ASN A 133 -1.85 -7.61 15.55
N LEU A 134 -0.68 -6.96 15.59
CA LEU A 134 0.57 -7.58 16.06
C LEU A 134 0.53 -7.80 17.57
N SER A 135 0.95 -8.97 18.03
CA SER A 135 1.09 -9.24 19.46
C SER A 135 2.25 -8.43 20.08
N ASP A 136 2.25 -8.27 21.41
CA ASP A 136 3.31 -7.56 22.13
C ASP A 136 4.69 -8.22 21.88
N ALA A 137 4.75 -9.56 21.79
CA ALA A 137 5.99 -10.29 21.46
C ALA A 137 6.53 -9.97 20.06
N VAL A 138 5.62 -9.79 19.08
CA VAL A 138 5.99 -9.43 17.72
C VAL A 138 6.39 -7.96 17.64
N LEU A 139 5.73 -7.07 18.38
CA LEU A 139 6.16 -5.67 18.50
C LEU A 139 7.56 -5.55 19.12
N GLU A 140 7.91 -6.41 20.08
CA GLU A 140 9.30 -6.46 20.58
C GLU A 140 10.29 -6.98 19.52
N THR A 141 9.86 -7.91 18.66
CA THR A 141 10.68 -8.30 17.51
C THR A 141 10.89 -7.12 16.56
N VAL A 142 9.83 -6.35 16.28
CA VAL A 142 9.91 -5.11 15.49
C VAL A 142 10.83 -4.08 16.16
N ARG A 143 10.84 -3.99 17.49
CA ARG A 143 11.80 -3.14 18.23
C ARG A 143 13.25 -3.54 17.96
N LEU A 144 13.55 -4.84 17.94
CA LEU A 144 14.90 -5.32 17.65
C LEU A 144 15.35 -4.99 16.22
N LEU A 145 14.43 -4.99 15.25
CA LEU A 145 14.74 -4.54 13.89
C LEU A 145 15.19 -3.07 13.83
N THR A 146 14.86 -2.25 14.82
CA THR A 146 15.32 -0.85 14.89
C THR A 146 16.79 -0.70 15.25
N ASP A 147 17.40 -1.77 15.75
CA ASP A 147 18.81 -1.81 16.14
C ASP A 147 19.73 -2.04 14.90
N PHE A 148 19.17 -2.25 13.70
CA PHE A 148 19.94 -2.24 12.45
C PHE A 148 20.45 -0.84 12.10
N GLU A 149 21.67 -0.54 12.53
CA GLU A 149 22.34 0.73 12.32
C GLU A 149 23.83 0.56 11.98
N ALA A 150 24.35 1.48 11.16
CA ALA A 150 25.78 1.73 11.03
C ALA A 150 26.19 2.80 12.06
N ALA A 151 27.50 3.07 12.16
CA ALA A 151 28.04 4.03 13.13
C ALA A 151 27.44 5.45 13.00
N ASP A 152 26.97 5.83 11.81
CA ASP A 152 26.49 7.17 11.48
C ASP A 152 25.00 7.26 11.09
N ARG A 153 24.32 6.12 10.86
CA ARG A 153 22.94 6.11 10.33
C ARG A 153 22.18 4.82 10.58
N LYS A 154 20.84 4.94 10.64
CA LYS A 154 19.92 3.80 10.62
C LYS A 154 19.91 3.13 9.25
N LEU A 155 20.01 1.81 9.22
CA LEU A 155 19.95 1.02 7.99
C LEU A 155 18.52 0.66 7.58
N LEU A 156 17.61 0.63 8.54
CA LEU A 156 16.20 0.29 8.33
C LEU A 156 15.28 1.42 8.81
N GLN A 157 14.32 1.79 7.97
CA GLN A 157 13.20 2.66 8.32
C GLN A 157 11.94 1.81 8.48
N ILE A 158 11.20 1.96 9.58
CA ILE A 158 9.96 1.22 9.84
C ILE A 158 8.82 2.22 10.01
N VAL A 159 7.74 2.00 9.26
CA VAL A 159 6.47 2.73 9.37
C VAL A 159 5.40 1.77 9.88
N LEU A 160 4.98 1.94 11.13
CA LEU A 160 3.80 1.25 11.66
C LEU A 160 2.55 2.06 11.36
N ALA A 161 1.63 1.51 10.58
CA ALA A 161 0.29 2.07 10.42
C ALA A 161 -0.73 1.24 11.18
N GLY A 162 -1.59 1.90 11.93
CA GLY A 162 -2.59 1.22 12.72
C GLY A 162 -3.73 2.11 13.18
N GLN A 163 -4.62 1.48 13.95
CA GLN A 163 -5.78 2.11 14.56
C GLN A 163 -5.41 2.68 15.96
N PRO A 164 -6.26 3.50 16.61
CA PRO A 164 -5.97 4.06 17.94
C PRO A 164 -5.58 3.00 18.99
N GLU A 165 -6.05 1.76 18.86
CA GLU A 165 -5.67 0.61 19.67
C GLU A 165 -4.16 0.36 19.67
N LEU A 166 -3.48 0.59 18.54
CA LEU A 166 -2.03 0.51 18.44
C LEU A 166 -1.38 1.58 19.32
N ALA A 167 -1.87 2.83 19.25
CA ALA A 167 -1.36 3.91 20.09
C ALA A 167 -1.53 3.61 21.59
N HIS A 168 -2.72 3.11 21.98
CA HIS A 168 -2.97 2.67 23.35
C HIS A 168 -2.05 1.53 23.78
N ARG A 169 -1.77 0.57 22.88
CA ARG A 169 -0.86 -0.55 23.15
C ARG A 169 0.58 -0.06 23.31
N LEU A 170 1.07 0.81 22.43
CA LEU A 170 2.41 1.40 22.50
C LEU A 170 2.64 2.25 23.77
N MET A 171 1.58 2.77 24.39
CA MET A 171 1.66 3.49 25.67
C MET A 171 1.80 2.57 26.89
N ARG A 172 1.64 1.24 26.73
CA ARG A 172 1.76 0.29 27.85
C ARG A 172 3.21 0.23 28.36
N PRO A 173 3.45 0.03 29.66
CA PRO A 173 4.79 -0.05 30.23
C PRO A 173 5.70 -1.08 29.56
N GLY A 174 5.14 -2.23 29.16
CA GLY A 174 5.88 -3.32 28.49
C GLY A 174 6.47 -2.95 27.12
N LEU A 175 5.93 -1.92 26.45
CA LEU A 175 6.41 -1.46 25.13
C LEU A 175 7.07 -0.08 25.21
N ALA A 176 7.43 0.39 26.40
CA ALA A 176 8.00 1.73 26.61
C ALA A 176 9.28 1.94 25.79
N GLN A 177 10.11 0.90 25.63
CA GLN A 177 11.33 0.96 24.83
C GLN A 177 11.04 1.15 23.34
N LEU A 178 10.08 0.40 22.79
CA LEU A 178 9.64 0.59 21.41
C LEU A 178 9.07 1.99 21.20
N ARG A 179 8.21 2.47 22.11
CA ARG A 179 7.63 3.81 22.04
C ARG A 179 8.70 4.90 21.99
N GLN A 180 9.77 4.78 22.77
CA GLN A 180 10.87 5.75 22.79
C GLN A 180 11.67 5.78 21.47
N ARG A 181 11.62 4.72 20.66
CA ARG A 181 12.23 4.71 19.33
C ARG A 181 11.37 5.41 18.28
N ILE A 182 10.08 5.62 18.53
CA ILE A 182 9.16 6.29 17.59
C ILE A 182 9.51 7.78 17.53
N SER A 183 10.15 8.17 16.44
CA SER A 183 10.66 9.52 16.20
C SER A 183 9.64 10.46 15.58
N VAL A 184 8.67 9.89 14.85
CA VAL A 184 7.61 10.63 14.14
C VAL A 184 6.30 9.91 14.38
N VAL A 185 5.30 10.65 14.83
CA VAL A 185 3.90 10.18 14.92
C VAL A 185 3.05 11.08 14.05
N ALA A 186 2.38 10.49 13.08
CA ALA A 186 1.42 11.15 12.22
C ALA A 186 0.01 10.65 12.51
N GLY A 187 -0.97 11.55 12.47
CA GLY A 187 -2.39 11.25 12.62
C GLY A 187 -3.17 11.54 11.35
N LEU A 188 -4.29 10.84 11.13
CA LEU A 188 -5.34 11.33 10.21
C LEU A 188 -6.59 11.67 11.00
N GLU A 189 -7.14 12.84 10.70
CA GLU A 189 -8.33 13.37 11.35
C GLU A 189 -9.58 13.18 10.49
N ARG A 190 -10.75 13.19 11.16
CA ARG A 190 -12.06 13.20 10.51
C ARG A 190 -12.18 14.45 9.63
N LEU A 191 -12.75 14.30 8.44
CA LEU A 191 -12.96 15.44 7.54
C LEU A 191 -14.05 16.35 8.12
N PRO A 192 -13.76 17.64 8.37
CA PRO A 192 -14.81 18.59 8.73
C PRO A 192 -15.82 18.74 7.59
N ALA A 193 -17.00 19.28 7.88
CA ALA A 193 -18.10 19.37 6.90
C ALA A 193 -17.67 20.03 5.57
N ALA A 194 -16.94 21.15 5.65
CA ALA A 194 -16.42 21.83 4.46
C ALA A 194 -15.47 20.96 3.61
N GLU A 195 -14.68 20.10 4.25
CA GLU A 195 -13.79 19.17 3.56
C GLU A 195 -14.51 17.94 3.03
N THR A 196 -15.56 17.48 3.71
CA THR A 196 -16.44 16.41 3.20
C THR A 196 -17.02 16.81 1.84
N PHE A 197 -17.42 18.07 1.67
CA PHE A 197 -18.01 18.55 0.41
C PHE A 197 -16.95 18.52 -0.70
N ARG A 198 -15.74 19.01 -0.39
CA ARG A 198 -14.59 18.97 -1.31
C ARG A 198 -14.18 17.54 -1.65
N TYR A 199 -14.23 16.63 -0.68
CA TYR A 199 -13.94 15.21 -0.86
C TYR A 199 -14.93 14.56 -1.84
N VAL A 200 -16.23 14.76 -1.64
CA VAL A 200 -17.28 14.22 -2.53
C VAL A 200 -17.07 14.75 -3.96
N ASN A 201 -16.88 16.06 -4.11
CA ASN A 201 -16.64 16.69 -5.41
C ASN A 201 -15.35 16.20 -6.07
N HIS A 202 -14.25 16.09 -5.32
CA HIS A 202 -12.99 15.55 -5.82
C HIS A 202 -13.18 14.14 -6.40
N ARG A 203 -13.86 13.25 -5.69
CA ARG A 203 -14.08 11.87 -6.17
C ARG A 203 -14.96 11.83 -7.41
N LEU A 204 -16.00 12.67 -7.50
CA LEU A 204 -16.81 12.81 -8.71
C LEU A 204 -15.98 13.30 -9.91
N GLN A 205 -15.14 14.32 -9.71
CA GLN A 205 -14.27 14.86 -10.76
C GLN A 205 -13.26 13.82 -11.26
N VAL A 206 -12.61 13.08 -10.36
CA VAL A 206 -11.68 12.00 -10.72
C VAL A 206 -12.40 10.93 -11.55
N ALA A 207 -13.63 10.58 -11.17
CA ALA A 207 -14.49 9.67 -11.93
C ALA A 207 -15.02 10.23 -13.26
N GLY A 208 -14.70 11.48 -13.59
CA GLY A 208 -15.02 12.11 -14.87
C GLY A 208 -16.33 12.88 -14.91
N TYR A 209 -16.90 13.20 -13.76
CA TYR A 209 -18.08 14.06 -13.71
C TYR A 209 -17.72 15.51 -14.04
N ASP A 210 -18.41 16.08 -15.03
CA ASP A 210 -18.24 17.45 -15.52
C ASP A 210 -19.56 18.27 -15.50
N GLY A 211 -20.63 17.70 -14.96
CA GLY A 211 -21.95 18.31 -14.87
C GLY A 211 -22.13 19.29 -13.69
N PRO A 212 -23.35 19.83 -13.51
CA PRO A 212 -23.70 20.68 -12.36
C PRO A 212 -23.61 19.88 -11.05
N GLU A 213 -23.61 20.55 -9.89
CA GLU A 213 -23.51 19.89 -8.58
C GLU A 213 -24.53 18.75 -8.41
N LEU A 214 -24.02 17.50 -8.38
CA LEU A 214 -24.83 16.30 -8.32
C LEU A 214 -25.54 16.13 -6.98
N PHE A 215 -24.91 16.58 -5.89
CA PHE A 215 -25.50 16.55 -4.55
C PHE A 215 -25.98 17.95 -4.18
N ALA A 216 -27.19 18.05 -3.64
CA ALA A 216 -27.68 19.31 -3.08
C ALA A 216 -26.90 19.68 -1.80
N PRO A 217 -26.75 20.99 -1.48
CA PRO A 217 -26.07 21.41 -0.26
C PRO A 217 -26.62 20.75 1.01
N ALA A 218 -27.95 20.63 1.13
CA ALA A 218 -28.60 19.94 2.25
C ALA A 218 -28.24 18.43 2.31
N ALA A 219 -28.09 17.78 1.16
CA ALA A 219 -27.66 16.39 1.08
C ALA A 219 -26.20 16.25 1.55
N LEU A 220 -25.31 17.16 1.14
CA LEU A 220 -23.92 17.19 1.55
C LEU A 220 -23.77 17.44 3.06
N THR A 221 -24.55 18.35 3.63
CA THR A 221 -24.60 18.57 5.09
C THR A 221 -24.98 17.28 5.82
N LEU A 222 -26.05 16.62 5.38
CA LEU A 222 -26.50 15.37 5.99
C LEU A 222 -25.44 14.26 5.84
N ILE A 223 -24.77 14.15 4.69
CA ILE A 223 -23.66 13.21 4.47
C ILE A 223 -22.53 13.50 5.46
N ALA A 224 -22.13 14.76 5.63
CA ALA A 224 -21.06 15.14 6.55
C ALA A 224 -21.39 14.78 8.00
N GLU A 225 -22.61 15.07 8.46
CA GLU A 225 -23.07 14.75 9.81
C GLU A 225 -23.13 13.23 10.04
N ARG A 226 -23.72 12.49 9.10
CA ARG A 226 -24.02 11.05 9.27
C ARG A 226 -22.84 10.14 8.97
N SER A 227 -21.85 10.63 8.23
CA SER A 227 -20.58 9.91 8.01
C SER A 227 -19.56 10.13 9.12
N GLU A 228 -19.78 11.14 9.98
CA GLU A 228 -18.82 11.62 10.98
C GLU A 228 -17.49 12.08 10.37
N GLY A 229 -17.50 12.48 9.08
CA GLY A 229 -16.29 12.87 8.35
C GLY A 229 -15.36 11.71 8.00
N ILE A 230 -15.80 10.46 8.13
CA ILE A 230 -15.00 9.27 7.81
C ILE A 230 -15.13 8.96 6.30
N PRO A 231 -14.04 8.99 5.50
CA PRO A 231 -14.07 8.76 4.06
C PRO A 231 -14.81 7.48 3.63
N ARG A 232 -14.58 6.36 4.32
CA ARG A 232 -15.29 5.10 4.05
C ARG A 232 -16.81 5.24 4.20
N ASN A 233 -17.27 5.93 5.24
CA ASN A 233 -18.70 6.14 5.49
C ASN A 233 -19.28 7.10 4.44
N ILE A 234 -18.57 8.18 4.12
CA ILE A 234 -18.95 9.11 3.03
C ILE A 234 -19.16 8.34 1.73
N ASN A 235 -18.21 7.47 1.36
CA ASN A 235 -18.30 6.67 0.13
C ASN A 235 -19.53 5.77 0.12
N ASN A 236 -19.77 5.07 1.23
CA ASN A 236 -20.90 4.17 1.35
C ASN A 236 -22.22 4.93 1.20
N ILE A 237 -22.38 6.07 1.88
CA ILE A 237 -23.60 6.88 1.78
C ILE A 237 -23.77 7.39 0.35
N CYS A 238 -22.72 7.97 -0.26
CA CYS A 238 -22.78 8.53 -1.61
C CYS A 238 -23.09 7.47 -2.68
N PHE A 239 -22.44 6.30 -2.60
CA PHE A 239 -22.68 5.19 -3.52
C PHE A 239 -24.15 4.74 -3.50
N ASN A 240 -24.70 4.55 -2.31
CA ASN A 240 -26.08 4.08 -2.16
C ASN A 240 -27.09 5.18 -2.54
N ALA A 241 -26.83 6.44 -2.17
CA ALA A 241 -27.68 7.56 -2.53
C ALA A 241 -27.73 7.79 -4.05
N MET A 242 -26.59 7.68 -4.75
CA MET A 242 -26.55 7.73 -6.20
C MET A 242 -27.27 6.54 -6.83
N SER A 243 -27.12 5.34 -6.26
CA SER A 243 -27.81 4.15 -6.77
C SER A 243 -29.33 4.30 -6.65
N LEU A 244 -29.82 4.77 -5.50
CA LEU A 244 -31.24 5.05 -5.26
C LEU A 244 -31.76 6.17 -6.15
N GLY A 245 -31.02 7.29 -6.24
CA GLY A 245 -31.36 8.41 -7.12
C GLY A 245 -31.49 8.00 -8.59
N CYS A 246 -30.61 7.11 -9.07
CA CYS A 246 -30.71 6.57 -10.42
C CYS A 246 -31.98 5.74 -10.64
N VAL A 247 -32.37 4.91 -9.67
CA VAL A 247 -33.61 4.12 -9.74
C VAL A 247 -34.85 5.03 -9.71
N MET A 248 -34.79 6.13 -8.96
CA MET A 248 -35.87 7.11 -8.86
C MET A 248 -35.93 8.11 -10.03
N GLY A 249 -34.93 8.10 -10.93
CA GLY A 249 -34.84 9.09 -12.02
C GLY A 249 -34.50 10.49 -11.52
N CYS A 250 -33.75 10.62 -10.42
CA CYS A 250 -33.30 11.90 -9.87
C CYS A 250 -32.03 12.38 -10.55
N GLU A 251 -32.08 13.51 -11.26
CA GLU A 251 -30.88 14.17 -11.82
C GLU A 251 -29.96 14.75 -10.73
N LYS A 252 -30.53 15.17 -9.60
CA LYS A 252 -29.81 15.70 -8.44
C LYS A 252 -30.16 14.89 -7.18
N ILE A 253 -29.17 14.59 -6.36
CA ILE A 253 -29.32 13.88 -5.10
C ILE A 253 -29.68 14.89 -4.01
N GLU A 254 -30.95 14.87 -3.61
CA GLU A 254 -31.49 15.71 -2.53
C GLU A 254 -31.36 15.05 -1.16
N ALA A 255 -31.53 15.83 -0.09
CA ALA A 255 -31.44 15.34 1.29
C ALA A 255 -32.39 14.15 1.55
N LYS A 256 -33.60 14.19 0.99
CA LYS A 256 -34.58 13.11 1.11
C LYS A 256 -34.07 11.75 0.58
N VAL A 257 -33.33 11.75 -0.53
CA VAL A 257 -32.72 10.52 -1.09
C VAL A 257 -31.64 9.98 -0.15
N VAL A 258 -30.87 10.88 0.48
CA VAL A 258 -29.86 10.51 1.47
C VAL A 258 -30.51 9.98 2.76
N GLU A 259 -31.59 10.59 3.25
CA GLU A 259 -32.35 10.11 4.41
C GLU A 259 -32.89 8.69 4.17
N GLU A 260 -33.50 8.44 3.02
CA GLU A 260 -33.99 7.11 2.63
C GLU A 260 -32.84 6.10 2.55
N THR A 261 -31.71 6.50 1.97
CA THR A 261 -30.49 5.68 1.94
C THR A 261 -29.99 5.32 3.34
N LEU A 262 -29.98 6.27 4.27
CA LEU A 262 -29.52 6.05 5.64
C LEU A 262 -30.46 5.12 6.41
N HIS A 263 -31.76 5.24 6.16
CA HIS A 263 -32.75 4.33 6.72
C HIS A 263 -32.50 2.89 6.24
N ASP A 264 -32.26 2.69 4.95
CA ASP A 264 -32.01 1.38 4.35
C ASP A 264 -30.67 0.76 4.78
N LEU A 265 -29.65 1.59 5.03
CA LEU A 265 -28.35 1.14 5.55
C LEU A 265 -28.37 0.80 7.04
N SER A 266 -29.39 1.23 7.79
CA SER A 266 -29.48 0.96 9.21
C SER A 266 -29.78 -0.52 9.46
N LEU A 267 -28.92 -1.21 10.22
CA LEU A 267 -29.18 -2.60 10.62
C LEU A 267 -30.43 -2.72 11.50
N GLU A 268 -30.83 -1.63 12.17
CA GLU A 268 -32.05 -1.53 12.95
C GLU A 268 -33.31 -1.75 12.09
N SER A 269 -33.31 -1.30 10.83
CA SER A 269 -34.41 -1.54 9.88
C SER A 269 -34.57 -3.03 9.53
N LEU A 270 -33.51 -3.84 9.65
CA LEU A 270 -33.53 -5.29 9.42
C LEU A 270 -33.95 -6.07 10.67
N VAL A 271 -33.74 -5.49 11.85
CA VAL A 271 -34.17 -6.08 13.13
C VAL A 271 -35.64 -5.75 13.43
N GLN A 272 -36.14 -4.59 13.01
CA GLN A 272 -37.54 -4.21 13.15
C GLN A 272 -38.38 -4.62 11.92
N LYS A 273 -38.88 -5.86 11.90
CA LYS A 273 -40.03 -6.22 11.05
C LYS A 273 -41.26 -5.42 11.53
N PRO A 274 -41.98 -4.67 10.69
CA PRO A 274 -43.21 -4.02 11.11
C PRO A 274 -44.28 -5.06 11.44
N LYS A 275 -44.90 -4.92 12.61
CA LYS A 275 -46.21 -5.51 12.91
C LYS A 275 -47.18 -4.94 11.88
N MET A 276 -47.78 -5.80 11.04
CA MET A 276 -48.76 -5.41 10.03
C MET A 276 -49.89 -4.58 10.67
N ALA A 277 -49.90 -3.28 10.39
CA ALA A 277 -51.11 -2.46 10.39
C ALA A 277 -51.68 -2.45 8.96
N PRO A 278 -53.02 -2.39 8.79
CA PRO A 278 -53.63 -2.45 7.46
C PRO A 278 -53.22 -1.23 6.63
N ALA A 279 -52.83 -1.51 5.38
CA ALA A 279 -52.24 -0.54 4.46
C ALA A 279 -53.22 0.61 4.13
N PRO A 280 -52.77 1.88 4.15
CA PRO A 280 -53.42 2.91 3.36
C PRO A 280 -53.11 2.63 1.87
N ALA A 281 -54.11 2.82 1.01
CA ALA A 281 -54.00 2.60 -0.42
C ALA A 281 -52.99 3.58 -1.05
N ILE A 282 -51.79 3.09 -1.33
CA ILE A 282 -50.79 3.76 -2.17
C ILE A 282 -50.56 2.85 -3.39
N GLY A 283 -50.63 3.45 -4.58
CA GLY A 283 -50.69 2.76 -5.88
C GLY A 283 -49.50 1.84 -6.22
N PRO A 284 -49.63 1.02 -7.28
CA PRO A 284 -48.86 -0.21 -7.48
C PRO A 284 -47.42 -0.08 -8.01
N SER A 285 -46.72 1.05 -7.84
CA SER A 285 -45.40 1.27 -8.48
C SER A 285 -44.18 0.89 -7.63
N LEU A 286 -44.21 1.00 -6.29
CA LEU A 286 -42.99 0.84 -5.46
C LEU A 286 -42.60 -0.60 -5.14
N ARG A 287 -43.56 -1.53 -5.08
CA ARG A 287 -43.27 -2.95 -4.79
C ARG A 287 -42.67 -3.70 -5.98
N HIS A 288 -42.86 -3.20 -7.20
CA HIS A 288 -42.30 -3.79 -8.41
C HIS A 288 -40.84 -3.39 -8.62
N ALA A 289 -40.46 -2.13 -8.38
CA ALA A 289 -39.08 -1.66 -8.55
C ALA A 289 -38.11 -2.33 -7.56
N ALA A 290 -38.49 -2.43 -6.27
CA ALA A 290 -37.70 -3.15 -5.27
C ALA A 290 -37.60 -4.65 -5.60
N ARG A 291 -38.69 -5.28 -6.07
CA ARG A 291 -38.63 -6.69 -6.52
C ARG A 291 -37.73 -6.88 -7.73
N ILE A 292 -37.73 -5.95 -8.68
CA ILE A 292 -36.85 -6.02 -9.86
C ILE A 292 -35.39 -5.85 -9.44
N TYR A 293 -35.08 -4.90 -8.55
CA TYR A 293 -33.74 -4.69 -8.02
C TYR A 293 -33.23 -5.90 -7.21
N TYR A 294 -34.03 -6.42 -6.27
CA TYR A 294 -33.65 -7.59 -5.45
C TYR A 294 -33.64 -8.90 -6.24
N SER A 295 -34.54 -9.08 -7.24
CA SER A 295 -34.54 -10.23 -8.14
C SER A 295 -33.34 -10.22 -9.09
N TRP A 296 -33.00 -9.06 -9.66
CA TRP A 296 -31.82 -8.90 -10.52
C TRP A 296 -30.51 -9.07 -9.74
N MET A 297 -30.44 -8.55 -8.51
CA MET A 297 -29.30 -8.75 -7.59
C MET A 297 -29.14 -10.23 -7.22
N GLN A 298 -30.22 -10.96 -6.94
CA GLN A 298 -30.17 -12.41 -6.72
C GLN A 298 -29.70 -13.18 -7.96
N VAL A 299 -30.16 -12.83 -9.16
CA VAL A 299 -29.79 -13.52 -10.42
C VAL A 299 -28.32 -13.28 -10.81
N HIS A 300 -27.78 -12.07 -10.62
CA HIS A 300 -26.38 -11.79 -10.98
C HIS A 300 -25.35 -12.20 -9.91
N LEU A 301 -25.73 -12.29 -8.63
CA LEU A 301 -24.89 -12.90 -7.60
C LEU A 301 -24.89 -14.43 -7.68
N PHE A 302 -26.00 -15.07 -8.08
CA PHE A 302 -26.02 -16.52 -8.38
C PHE A 302 -25.30 -16.84 -9.68
N GLY A 303 -25.45 -16.03 -10.74
CA GLY A 303 -24.74 -16.23 -12.00
C GLY A 303 -23.23 -16.24 -11.85
N ARG A 304 -22.68 -15.36 -10.99
CA ARG A 304 -21.24 -15.34 -10.68
C ARG A 304 -20.79 -16.53 -9.84
N ARG A 305 -21.61 -17.01 -8.88
CA ARG A 305 -21.30 -18.22 -8.09
C ARG A 305 -21.44 -19.50 -8.90
N ALA A 306 -22.44 -19.59 -9.78
CA ALA A 306 -22.62 -20.70 -10.71
C ALA A 306 -21.53 -20.73 -11.78
N PHE A 307 -21.11 -19.57 -12.29
CA PHE A 307 -19.96 -19.47 -13.20
C PHE A 307 -18.64 -19.86 -12.50
N LEU A 308 -18.40 -19.37 -11.28
CA LEU A 308 -17.20 -19.75 -10.51
C LEU A 308 -17.20 -21.25 -10.17
N ALA A 309 -18.35 -21.81 -9.78
CA ALA A 309 -18.51 -23.24 -9.53
C ALA A 309 -18.33 -24.08 -10.81
N ALA A 310 -18.84 -23.63 -11.96
CA ALA A 310 -18.65 -24.29 -13.24
C ALA A 310 -17.18 -24.24 -13.71
N VAL A 311 -16.50 -23.11 -13.49
CA VAL A 311 -15.06 -22.96 -13.78
C VAL A 311 -14.22 -23.85 -12.87
N VAL A 312 -14.53 -23.91 -11.56
CA VAL A 312 -13.85 -24.81 -10.62
C VAL A 312 -14.11 -26.28 -10.96
N ALA A 313 -15.34 -26.65 -11.30
CA ALA A 313 -15.68 -28.00 -11.73
C ALA A 313 -14.97 -28.39 -13.04
N ALA A 314 -14.87 -27.47 -14.00
CA ALA A 314 -14.12 -27.68 -15.24
C ALA A 314 -12.61 -27.81 -14.98
N LEU A 315 -12.04 -27.00 -14.08
CA LEU A 315 -10.63 -27.11 -13.68
C LEU A 315 -10.33 -28.42 -12.95
N LEU A 316 -11.23 -28.87 -12.06
CA LEU A 316 -11.13 -30.16 -11.38
C LEU A 316 -11.29 -31.34 -12.35
N ALA A 317 -12.18 -31.23 -13.34
CA ALA A 317 -12.32 -32.24 -14.39
C ALA A 317 -11.07 -32.30 -15.28
N CYS A 318 -10.51 -31.15 -15.67
CA CYS A 318 -9.24 -31.08 -16.40
C CYS A 318 -8.07 -31.65 -15.56
N LEU A 319 -8.02 -31.38 -14.27
CA LEU A 319 -7.02 -31.94 -13.36
C LEU A 319 -7.19 -33.47 -13.22
N ALA A 320 -8.41 -33.97 -13.11
CA ALA A 320 -8.69 -35.40 -13.05
C ALA A 320 -8.32 -36.12 -14.35
N ILE A 321 -8.57 -35.50 -15.52
CA ILE A 321 -8.14 -36.03 -16.82
C ILE A 321 -6.61 -36.01 -16.92
N TYR A 322 -5.95 -34.93 -16.47
CA TYR A 322 -4.48 -34.83 -16.49
C TYR A 322 -3.81 -35.86 -15.57
N VAL A 323 -4.33 -36.05 -14.35
CA VAL A 323 -3.85 -37.07 -13.41
C VAL A 323 -4.18 -38.48 -13.91
N GLY A 324 -5.37 -38.69 -14.47
CA GLY A 324 -5.77 -39.97 -15.07
C GLY A 324 -4.92 -40.36 -16.27
N ALA A 325 -4.60 -39.41 -17.16
CA ALA A 325 -3.71 -39.63 -18.30
C ALA A 325 -2.26 -39.93 -17.86
N ARG A 326 -1.84 -39.46 -16.68
CA ARG A 326 -0.51 -39.76 -16.12
C ARG A 326 -0.46 -41.06 -15.30
N SER A 327 -1.62 -41.56 -14.87
CA SER A 327 -1.76 -42.80 -14.10
C SER A 327 -1.98 -44.05 -14.98
N GLY A 328 -2.20 -43.85 -16.30
CA GLY A 328 -2.52 -44.91 -17.26
C GLY A 328 -1.33 -45.40 -18.10
N ALA A 329 -0.13 -45.50 -17.52
CA ALA A 329 1.02 -46.12 -18.18
C ALA A 329 1.56 -47.29 -17.34
N SER A 330 0.75 -48.34 -17.23
CA SER A 330 1.18 -49.65 -16.72
C SER A 330 0.91 -50.70 -17.80
N THR A 331 1.75 -50.73 -18.83
CA THR A 331 1.82 -51.88 -19.75
C THR A 331 2.93 -52.80 -19.30
N THR A 332 2.47 -53.89 -18.69
CA THR A 332 3.06 -55.23 -18.64
C THR A 332 4.07 -55.52 -19.75
N HIS A 333 5.32 -55.83 -19.38
CA HIS A 333 6.29 -56.50 -20.23
C HIS A 333 6.19 -58.03 -20.05
N PRO A 334 6.18 -58.82 -21.13
CA PRO A 334 6.24 -60.28 -21.06
C PRO A 334 7.68 -60.81 -21.10
N SER A 335 7.82 -62.00 -20.51
CA SER A 335 8.99 -62.87 -20.41
C SER A 335 9.50 -63.41 -21.74
N SER A 336 10.83 -63.56 -21.91
CA SER A 336 11.49 -64.81 -22.40
C SER A 336 13.03 -64.74 -22.41
N GLN A 337 13.67 -65.73 -21.74
CA GLN A 337 14.91 -66.50 -22.07
C GLN A 337 16.27 -65.77 -22.35
N ALA A 338 17.47 -66.26 -22.02
CA ALA A 338 18.04 -67.31 -21.15
C ALA A 338 19.60 -67.19 -21.16
N ILE A 339 20.27 -67.24 -19.98
CA ILE A 339 21.45 -68.09 -19.57
C ILE A 339 22.82 -67.96 -20.33
N PRO A 340 24.03 -68.13 -19.71
CA PRO A 340 24.51 -67.89 -18.32
C PRO A 340 26.02 -67.44 -18.17
N ARG A 341 26.48 -67.22 -16.92
CA ARG A 341 27.46 -68.04 -16.13
C ARG A 341 28.46 -67.23 -15.28
N ASN A 342 28.76 -67.86 -14.13
CA ASN A 342 29.83 -67.66 -13.15
C ASN A 342 29.62 -66.55 -12.10
N SER A 343 29.95 -66.68 -10.82
CA SER A 343 30.18 -67.73 -9.80
C SER A 343 30.95 -67.02 -8.66
N SER A 344 30.84 -67.54 -7.43
CA SER A 344 31.57 -67.17 -6.19
C SER A 344 31.07 -65.88 -5.49
N SER A 345 30.48 -65.86 -4.29
CA SER A 345 30.77 -66.44 -2.96
C SER A 345 31.78 -65.63 -2.11
N ALA A 346 31.46 -65.53 -0.82
CA ALA A 346 32.23 -65.07 0.34
C ALA A 346 32.25 -63.53 0.56
N GLU A 347 31.55 -63.01 1.58
CA GLU A 347 31.93 -62.91 3.01
C GLU A 347 32.90 -61.76 3.30
N GLY A 348 32.58 -60.95 4.32
CA GLY A 348 33.58 -60.12 5.01
C GLY A 348 33.16 -58.67 5.33
N THR A 349 32.35 -58.46 6.36
CA THR A 349 32.67 -57.45 7.40
C THR A 349 33.82 -58.02 8.27
N PRO A 350 34.62 -57.27 9.07
CA PRO A 350 34.23 -56.08 9.85
C PRO A 350 35.35 -54.98 9.95
N SER A 351 35.03 -53.70 10.20
CA SER A 351 35.07 -52.99 11.51
C SER A 351 36.33 -52.18 11.84
N LEU A 352 36.10 -51.18 12.71
CA LEU A 352 37.00 -50.47 13.63
C LEU A 352 37.71 -49.23 13.03
N GLU A 353 37.31 -48.04 13.48
CA GLU A 353 37.96 -47.25 14.56
C GLU A 353 38.97 -46.27 13.93
N SER A 354 39.20 -45.04 14.38
CA SER A 354 38.70 -44.23 15.49
C SER A 354 39.40 -42.85 15.37
N GLN A 355 38.92 -41.86 16.15
CA GLN A 355 39.71 -40.73 16.67
C GLN A 355 40.18 -39.66 15.65
N SER A 356 40.32 -38.36 15.93
CA SER A 356 40.04 -37.48 17.07
C SER A 356 40.21 -36.04 16.57
N ALA A 357 39.67 -35.10 17.36
CA ALA A 357 39.65 -33.65 17.21
C ALA A 357 41.04 -32.95 17.28
N GLU A 358 40.94 -31.61 17.22
CA GLU A 358 41.94 -30.54 17.54
C GLU A 358 42.68 -29.94 16.34
N THR A 359 42.99 -28.64 16.26
CA THR A 359 42.62 -27.39 16.95
C THR A 359 43.19 -26.25 16.08
N ILE A 360 42.59 -25.07 16.18
CA ILE A 360 42.99 -23.77 15.59
C ILE A 360 44.45 -23.40 15.92
N PRO A 361 45.11 -22.56 15.10
CA PRO A 361 45.57 -21.29 15.66
C PRO A 361 45.34 -20.07 14.76
N ALA A 362 45.08 -18.94 15.42
CA ALA A 362 45.11 -17.59 14.88
C ALA A 362 46.54 -17.00 14.95
N ALA A 363 46.90 -16.07 14.04
CA ALA A 363 47.50 -14.76 14.32
C ALA A 363 48.34 -14.15 13.15
N TYR A 364 47.92 -12.94 12.73
CA TYR A 364 48.70 -11.73 12.37
C TYR A 364 49.80 -11.75 11.28
N SER A 365 49.67 -10.89 10.24
CA SER A 365 50.18 -9.50 10.24
C SER A 365 50.44 -8.94 8.82
N GLY A 366 50.01 -7.70 8.57
CA GLY A 366 50.78 -6.66 7.86
C GLY A 366 50.63 -6.51 6.34
N ALA A 367 49.96 -5.44 5.90
CA ALA A 367 50.42 -4.55 4.82
C ALA A 367 49.49 -3.33 4.63
N GLN A 368 50.00 -2.11 4.82
CA GLN A 368 49.50 -0.88 4.18
C GLN A 368 49.92 -0.86 2.71
N PRO A 369 49.18 -0.16 1.83
CA PRO A 369 49.80 1.01 1.19
C PRO A 369 48.88 2.24 1.02
N GLN A 370 49.56 3.34 0.69
CA GLN A 370 49.18 4.75 0.67
C GLN A 370 48.13 5.17 -0.37
N ALA A 371 47.54 6.35 -0.11
CA ALA A 371 46.60 7.10 -0.93
C ALA A 371 47.14 7.53 -2.32
N PRO A 372 46.23 7.85 -3.25
CA PRO A 372 46.37 9.13 -3.93
C PRO A 372 45.06 9.92 -4.09
N ALA A 373 45.25 11.22 -4.28
CA ALA A 373 44.36 12.20 -4.92
C ALA A 373 43.04 12.57 -4.22
N GLN A 374 43.13 13.68 -3.49
CA GLN A 374 42.02 14.57 -3.18
C GLN A 374 41.25 14.92 -4.46
N THR A 375 39.93 14.69 -4.46
CA THR A 375 39.01 15.41 -5.35
C THR A 375 38.21 16.34 -4.45
N GLU A 376 38.55 17.62 -4.53
CA GLU A 376 37.87 18.70 -3.83
C GLU A 376 36.38 18.72 -4.24
N LEU A 377 35.50 18.49 -3.27
CA LEU A 377 34.11 18.91 -3.38
C LEU A 377 34.08 20.42 -3.18
N HIS A 378 34.05 21.16 -4.28
CA HIS A 378 33.64 22.55 -4.24
C HIS A 378 32.20 22.62 -3.75
N ALA A 379 32.05 22.99 -2.47
CA ALA A 379 30.83 23.61 -1.97
C ALA A 379 30.72 24.97 -2.67
N ASP A 380 29.99 25.04 -3.78
CA ASP A 380 29.58 26.33 -4.31
C ASP A 380 28.27 26.78 -3.65
N SER A 381 28.29 28.02 -3.21
CA SER A 381 27.28 28.63 -2.36
C SER A 381 26.11 29.06 -3.24
N GLY A 382 25.08 28.21 -3.36
CA GLY A 382 23.85 28.57 -4.06
C GLY A 382 22.94 27.37 -4.25
N SER A 383 21.92 27.24 -3.40
CA SER A 383 20.97 26.13 -3.38
C SER A 383 20.27 25.93 -4.73
N SER A 384 20.76 25.04 -5.58
CA SER A 384 20.14 24.65 -6.85
C SER A 384 20.08 23.13 -7.01
N LEU A 385 19.04 22.65 -7.69
CA LEU A 385 18.76 21.25 -7.97
C LEU A 385 18.91 21.01 -9.47
N THR A 386 19.76 20.06 -9.86
CA THR A 386 19.83 19.61 -11.26
C THR A 386 18.73 18.59 -11.54
N TYR A 387 17.95 18.82 -12.58
CA TYR A 387 16.85 17.96 -13.01
C TYR A 387 17.02 17.57 -14.48
N VAL A 388 16.89 16.29 -14.80
CA VAL A 388 16.92 15.78 -16.19
C VAL A 388 15.49 15.72 -16.73
N VAL A 389 15.19 16.54 -17.72
CA VAL A 389 13.86 16.70 -18.33
C VAL A 389 13.34 15.37 -18.86
N GLN A 390 12.13 14.98 -18.47
CA GLN A 390 11.44 13.79 -18.94
C GLN A 390 10.50 14.12 -20.11
N PRO A 391 10.08 13.11 -20.91
CA PRO A 391 9.09 13.32 -21.95
C PRO A 391 7.78 13.90 -21.39
N ASN A 392 7.30 15.00 -22.01
CA ASN A 392 6.12 15.81 -21.64
C ASN A 392 6.29 16.76 -20.45
N ASP A 393 7.49 16.92 -19.90
CA ASP A 393 7.71 17.94 -18.89
C ASP A 393 7.59 19.34 -19.48
N THR A 394 7.04 20.25 -18.68
CA THR A 394 7.11 21.69 -18.95
C THR A 394 7.86 22.38 -17.82
N LEU A 395 8.57 23.46 -18.14
CA LEU A 395 9.31 24.21 -17.11
C LEU A 395 8.37 24.76 -16.04
N ARG A 396 7.13 25.11 -16.42
CA ARG A 396 6.10 25.54 -15.48
C ARG A 396 5.79 24.45 -14.45
N ASP A 397 5.54 23.22 -14.90
CA ASP A 397 5.16 22.11 -14.03
C ASP A 397 6.34 21.70 -13.13
N LEU A 398 7.56 21.74 -13.66
CA LEU A 398 8.79 21.53 -12.89
C LEU A 398 8.96 22.58 -11.80
N CYS A 399 8.82 23.88 -12.11
CA CYS A 399 8.91 24.93 -11.10
C CYS A 399 7.77 24.86 -10.08
N GLN A 400 6.53 24.56 -10.49
CA GLN A 400 5.41 24.41 -9.55
C GLN A 400 5.58 23.19 -8.63
N SER A 401 6.15 22.09 -9.12
CA SER A 401 6.35 20.89 -8.33
C SER A 401 7.57 20.96 -7.39
N ILE A 402 8.66 21.60 -7.84
CA ILE A 402 9.95 21.63 -7.11
C ILE A 402 10.08 22.90 -6.27
N VAL A 403 9.77 24.06 -6.86
CA VAL A 403 9.91 25.38 -6.21
C VAL A 403 8.59 25.84 -5.55
N GLY A 404 7.46 25.20 -5.89
CA GLY A 404 6.14 25.50 -5.33
C GLY A 404 5.41 26.68 -5.99
N ARG A 405 6.06 27.39 -6.93
CA ARG A 405 5.47 28.51 -7.68
C ARG A 405 6.15 28.73 -9.04
N TYR A 406 5.48 29.41 -9.96
CA TYR A 406 6.00 29.78 -11.28
C TYR A 406 5.61 31.23 -11.61
N ASP A 407 6.52 32.16 -11.34
CA ASP A 407 6.37 33.60 -11.56
C ASP A 407 7.64 34.19 -12.22
N ALA A 408 7.62 35.50 -12.53
CA ALA A 408 8.71 36.17 -13.21
C ALA A 408 10.04 36.11 -12.44
N VAL A 409 10.00 36.10 -11.11
CA VAL A 409 11.18 36.06 -10.25
C VAL A 409 11.84 34.68 -10.31
N VAL A 410 11.04 33.61 -10.25
CA VAL A 410 11.54 32.24 -10.44
C VAL A 410 12.13 32.06 -11.83
N LEU A 411 11.47 32.56 -12.87
CA LEU A 411 11.94 32.48 -14.26
C LEU A 411 13.29 33.19 -14.47
N GLU A 412 13.52 34.34 -13.85
CA GLU A 412 14.83 35.00 -13.92
C GLU A 412 15.93 34.19 -13.23
N LYS A 413 15.66 33.64 -12.04
CA LYS A 413 16.65 32.80 -11.34
C LYS A 413 16.95 31.52 -12.12
N VAL A 414 15.93 30.87 -12.69
CA VAL A 414 16.12 29.71 -13.58
C VAL A 414 16.95 30.08 -14.80
N ARG A 415 16.73 31.24 -15.43
CA ARG A 415 17.56 31.70 -16.57
C ARG A 415 19.01 31.98 -16.18
N LYS A 416 19.25 32.56 -15.00
CA LYS A 416 20.61 32.78 -14.48
C LYS A 416 21.34 31.45 -14.25
N LEU A 417 20.63 30.44 -13.75
CA LEU A 417 21.19 29.10 -13.51
C LEU A 417 21.33 28.26 -14.79
N ASN A 418 20.68 28.64 -15.90
CA ASN A 418 20.70 27.90 -17.16
C ASN A 418 20.94 28.86 -18.34
N PRO A 419 22.18 29.32 -18.57
CA PRO A 419 22.51 30.26 -19.64
C PRO A 419 22.14 29.73 -21.04
N ASP A 420 22.15 28.41 -21.22
CA ASP A 420 21.84 27.74 -22.49
C ASP A 420 20.34 27.59 -22.76
N LEU A 421 19.48 27.89 -21.79
CA LEU A 421 18.03 27.81 -21.93
C LEU A 421 17.48 29.03 -22.70
N LYS A 422 17.54 28.97 -24.03
CA LYS A 422 17.11 30.07 -24.93
C LYS A 422 15.60 30.33 -24.90
N ASN A 423 14.78 29.30 -24.70
CA ASN A 423 13.32 29.43 -24.62
C ASN A 423 12.73 28.66 -23.44
N PRO A 424 12.25 29.33 -22.38
CA PRO A 424 11.69 28.68 -21.18
C PRO A 424 10.44 27.82 -21.44
N ASN A 425 9.76 28.04 -22.57
CA ASN A 425 8.55 27.28 -22.94
C ASN A 425 8.86 26.02 -23.77
N ARG A 426 10.14 25.75 -24.06
CA ARG A 426 10.57 24.57 -24.82
C ARG A 426 11.77 23.94 -24.13
N ILE A 427 11.50 22.87 -23.40
CA ILE A 427 12.51 22.01 -22.78
C ILE A 427 12.43 20.64 -23.44
N GLU A 428 13.57 20.02 -23.72
CA GLU A 428 13.63 18.75 -24.45
C GLU A 428 13.95 17.60 -23.50
N ALA A 429 13.36 16.42 -23.74
CA ALA A 429 13.64 15.25 -22.92
C ALA A 429 15.12 14.88 -22.96
N GLY A 430 15.72 14.65 -21.80
CA GLY A 430 17.16 14.42 -21.61
C GLY A 430 17.98 15.68 -21.36
N GLN A 431 17.41 16.88 -21.51
CA GLN A 431 18.07 18.14 -21.17
C GLN A 431 18.24 18.27 -19.65
N GLU A 432 19.41 18.73 -19.19
CA GLU A 432 19.62 19.08 -17.78
C GLU A 432 19.19 20.53 -17.51
N ILE A 433 18.41 20.74 -16.45
CA ILE A 433 17.95 22.05 -16.00
C ILE A 433 18.26 22.21 -14.51
N HIS A 434 18.94 23.29 -14.15
CA HIS A 434 19.24 23.69 -12.78
C HIS A 434 18.13 24.59 -12.21
N LEU A 435 17.44 24.15 -11.16
CA LEU A 435 16.32 24.86 -10.55
C LEU A 435 16.71 25.41 -9.17
N PRO A 436 16.28 26.63 -8.78
CA PRO A 436 16.61 27.18 -7.46
C PRO A 436 15.83 26.46 -6.35
N LEU A 437 16.52 26.00 -5.30
CA LEU A 437 15.94 25.33 -4.12
C LEU A 437 15.57 26.30 -2.98
N SER A 438 16.11 27.52 -3.00
CA SER A 438 15.71 28.63 -2.13
C SER A 438 15.57 29.90 -2.97
N LEU A 439 14.61 30.74 -2.58
CA LEU A 439 14.36 32.03 -3.23
C LEU A 439 14.98 33.20 -2.49
N SER A 440 15.68 32.96 -1.38
CA SER A 440 16.50 33.96 -0.70
C SER A 440 17.62 34.41 -1.64
N ASP A 441 17.78 35.73 -1.79
CA ASP A 441 19.01 36.32 -2.34
C ASP A 441 20.12 36.29 -1.27
#